data_AF-A0A423U0H3-F1
#
_entry.id   AF-A0A423U0H3-F1
#
_cell.length_a   1.000
_cell.length_b   1.000
_cell.length_c   1.000
_cell.angle_alpha   90.00
_cell.angle_beta   90.00
_cell.angle_gamma   90.00
#
_symmetry.space_group_name_H-M   'P 1'
#
loop_
_entity.id
_entity.type
_entity.pdbx_description
1 polymer ?
#
loop_
_entity_poly.entity_id
_entity_poly.type
_entity_poly.pdbx_seq_one_letter_code
_entity_poly.pdbx_strand_id
1 'polypeptide(L)'
;MVVKMVPDFLDRLDIFVLEIEELEVPQPLKWEYVWLVGSLASFLGLMAIRKNRVLLLQIYFGLINLFSTVPILLAAMIYFSEFLKYCTEEEPAGLQLWQGYPVAVLWYSFIMIAMQVHIFTLIFAWKLILAWKNRGAAKKGQ
;
A
#
# COMPACT_ATOMS: atom_id res chain seq x y z
N MET A 1 5.54 -7.11 -1.88
CA MET A 1 5.02 -6.42 -3.08
C MET A 1 6.02 -6.40 -4.21
N VAL A 2 7.20 -5.77 -4.09
CA VAL A 2 8.18 -5.75 -5.20
C VAL A 2 8.53 -7.15 -5.70
N VAL A 3 8.87 -8.08 -4.79
CA VAL A 3 9.17 -9.48 -5.13
C VAL A 3 7.99 -10.17 -5.83
N LYS A 4 6.75 -9.86 -5.41
CA LYS A 4 5.53 -10.42 -6.02
C LYS A 4 5.34 -9.96 -7.48
N MET A 5 5.88 -8.80 -7.86
CA MET A 5 5.79 -8.26 -9.22
C MET A 5 6.94 -8.71 -10.12
N VAL A 6 7.99 -9.34 -9.57
CA VAL A 6 9.15 -9.80 -10.35
C VAL A 6 8.74 -10.70 -11.51
N PRO A 7 7.87 -11.72 -11.35
CA PRO A 7 7.45 -12.57 -12.47
C PRO A 7 6.87 -11.74 -13.63
N ASP A 8 5.88 -10.88 -13.36
CA ASP A 8 5.27 -10.02 -14.38
C ASP A 8 6.29 -9.11 -15.09
N PHE A 9 7.30 -8.59 -14.37
CA PHE A 9 8.37 -7.81 -15.00
C PHE A 9 9.28 -8.66 -15.89
N LEU A 10 9.62 -9.88 -15.48
CA LEU A 10 10.44 -10.79 -16.28
C LEU A 10 9.70 -11.23 -17.55
N ASP A 11 8.41 -11.53 -17.44
CA ASP A 11 7.55 -11.89 -18.57
C ASP A 11 7.52 -10.77 -19.62
N ARG A 12 7.43 -9.50 -19.19
CA ARG A 12 7.48 -8.33 -20.10
C ARG A 12 8.83 -8.12 -20.78
N LEU A 13 9.91 -8.66 -20.22
CA LEU A 13 11.25 -8.62 -20.78
C LEU A 13 11.59 -9.87 -21.59
N ASP A 14 10.64 -10.81 -21.75
CA ASP A 14 10.83 -12.10 -22.40
C ASP A 14 11.94 -12.95 -21.73
N ILE A 15 12.06 -12.82 -20.39
CA ILE A 15 13.02 -13.58 -19.58
C ILE A 15 12.27 -14.68 -18.83
N PHE A 16 12.52 -15.94 -19.18
CA PHE A 16 11.92 -17.10 -18.51
C PHE A 16 12.87 -17.68 -17.45
N VAL A 17 12.39 -17.80 -16.21
CA VAL A 17 13.08 -18.48 -15.12
C VAL A 17 12.14 -19.52 -14.54
N LEU A 18 12.44 -20.80 -14.77
CA LEU A 18 11.57 -21.92 -14.45
C LEU A 18 11.15 -21.95 -12.97
N GLU A 19 12.11 -21.73 -12.07
CA GLU A 19 11.89 -21.74 -10.62
C GLU A 19 10.96 -20.61 -10.17
N ILE A 20 10.89 -19.50 -10.92
CA ILE A 20 10.00 -18.38 -10.63
C ILE A 20 8.59 -18.66 -11.15
N GLU A 21 8.46 -19.29 -12.32
CA GLU A 21 7.17 -19.68 -12.86
C GLU A 21 6.50 -20.81 -12.06
N GLU A 22 7.28 -21.78 -11.57
CA GLU A 22 6.78 -22.86 -10.70
C GLU A 22 6.18 -22.35 -9.38
N LEU A 23 6.49 -21.11 -8.97
CA LEU A 23 5.85 -20.50 -7.81
C LEU A 23 4.38 -20.13 -8.05
N GLU A 24 3.94 -20.09 -9.32
CA GLU A 24 2.57 -19.77 -9.76
C GLU A 24 2.02 -18.52 -9.07
N VAL A 25 2.86 -17.48 -8.92
CA VAL A 25 2.49 -16.26 -8.21
C VAL A 25 1.30 -15.59 -8.92
N PRO A 26 0.21 -15.25 -8.21
CA PRO A 26 -0.95 -14.62 -8.83
C PRO A 26 -0.59 -13.30 -9.50
N GLN A 27 -1.03 -13.16 -10.74
CA GLN A 27 -0.77 -11.97 -11.54
C GLN A 27 -1.22 -10.70 -10.80
N PRO A 28 -0.37 -9.64 -10.77
CA PRO A 28 -0.67 -8.42 -10.04
C PRO A 28 -1.84 -7.65 -10.63
N LEU A 29 -2.78 -7.25 -9.77
CA LEU A 29 -3.87 -6.37 -10.16
C LEU A 29 -3.42 -4.90 -10.23
N LYS A 30 -4.17 -4.08 -10.97
CA LYS A 30 -3.90 -2.65 -11.14
C LYS A 30 -3.71 -1.90 -9.82
N TRP A 31 -4.48 -2.25 -8.79
CA TRP A 31 -4.38 -1.59 -7.48
C TRP A 31 -3.00 -1.82 -6.83
N GLU A 32 -2.36 -2.96 -7.06
CA GLU A 32 -1.05 -3.29 -6.50
C GLU A 32 0.03 -2.38 -7.09
N TYR A 33 -0.04 -2.14 -8.40
CA TYR A 33 0.85 -1.20 -9.08
C TYR A 33 0.68 0.23 -8.57
N VAL A 34 -0.57 0.68 -8.46
CA VAL A 34 -0.89 2.01 -7.91
C VAL A 34 -0.36 2.13 -6.47
N TRP A 35 -0.55 1.09 -5.66
CA TRP A 35 -0.06 1.03 -4.30
C TRP A 35 1.47 1.12 -4.23
N LEU A 36 2.16 0.39 -5.09
CA LEU A 36 3.63 0.40 -5.15
C LEU A 36 4.17 1.79 -5.53
N VAL A 37 3.53 2.48 -6.47
CA VAL A 37 3.89 3.87 -6.82
C VAL A 37 3.75 4.79 -5.61
N GLY A 38 2.74 4.58 -4.77
CA GLY A 38 2.56 5.34 -3.53
C GLY A 38 3.76 5.27 -2.57
N SER A 39 4.53 4.17 -2.58
CA SER A 39 5.75 4.04 -1.76
C SER A 39 6.81 5.10 -2.08
N LEU A 40 6.86 5.56 -3.35
CA LEU A 40 7.79 6.61 -3.81
C LEU A 40 7.47 7.97 -3.17
N ALA A 41 6.24 8.21 -2.71
CA ALA A 41 5.89 9.42 -1.98
C ALA A 41 6.74 9.59 -0.70
N SER A 42 7.23 8.49 -0.11
CA SER A 42 8.10 8.51 1.07
C SER A 42 9.35 9.38 0.88
N PHE A 43 9.90 9.47 -0.34
CA PHE A 43 11.03 10.36 -0.64
C PHE A 43 10.67 11.84 -0.43
N LEU A 44 9.44 12.25 -0.77
CA LEU A 44 8.95 13.61 -0.53
C LEU A 44 8.76 13.87 0.96
N GLY A 45 8.26 12.88 1.71
CA GLY A 45 8.14 12.96 3.17
C GLY A 45 9.50 13.17 3.85
N LEU A 46 10.50 12.37 3.50
CA LEU A 46 11.87 12.50 4.00
C LEU A 46 12.48 13.86 3.65
N MET A 47 12.28 14.32 2.41
CA MET A 47 12.76 15.63 1.96
C MET A 47 12.08 16.78 2.72
N ALA A 48 10.79 16.64 3.05
CA ALA A 48 10.04 17.63 3.81
C ALA A 48 10.59 17.79 5.23
N ILE A 49 10.87 16.67 5.90
CA ILE A 49 11.37 16.64 7.28
C ILE A 49 12.73 17.31 7.42
N ARG A 50 13.64 17.12 6.45
CA ARG A 50 15.00 17.69 6.51
C ARG A 50 15.04 19.22 6.70
N LYS A 51 14.04 19.94 6.17
CA LYS A 51 13.97 21.41 6.23
C LYS A 51 12.64 21.93 6.76
N ASN A 52 11.86 21.10 7.44
CA ASN A 52 10.50 21.42 7.91
C ASN A 52 9.62 22.08 6.82
N ARG A 53 9.69 21.56 5.60
CA ARG A 53 8.97 22.13 4.44
C ARG A 53 7.51 21.72 4.49
N VAL A 54 6.67 22.57 5.06
CA VAL A 54 5.22 22.34 5.25
C VAL A 54 4.54 21.92 3.94
N LEU A 55 4.78 22.64 2.84
CA LEU A 55 4.13 22.34 1.55
C LEU A 55 4.48 20.93 1.05
N LEU A 56 5.76 20.52 1.12
CA LEU A 56 6.17 19.17 0.71
C LEU A 56 5.51 18.11 1.60
N LEU A 57 5.36 18.37 2.89
CA LEU A 57 4.70 17.44 3.81
C LEU A 57 3.20 17.35 3.53
N GLN A 58 2.54 18.44 3.13
CA GLN A 58 1.14 18.43 2.69
C GLN A 58 0.96 17.65 1.37
N ILE A 59 1.88 17.82 0.41
CA ILE A 59 1.89 17.04 -0.83
C ILE A 59 2.08 15.56 -0.51
N TYR A 60 3.06 15.22 0.35
CA TYR A 60 3.28 13.85 0.83
C TYR A 60 2.01 13.25 1.46
N PHE A 61 1.34 14.00 2.36
CA PHE A 61 0.09 13.57 3.00
C PHE A 61 -1.01 13.26 1.96
N GLY A 62 -1.15 14.11 0.94
CA GLY A 62 -2.12 13.89 -0.14
C GLY A 62 -1.77 12.64 -0.97
N LEU A 63 -0.50 12.47 -1.32
CA LEU A 63 -0.03 11.32 -2.11
C LEU A 63 -0.20 9.99 -1.37
N ILE A 64 0.09 9.92 -0.06
CA ILE A 64 -0.13 8.70 0.74
C ILE A 64 -1.62 8.36 0.85
N ASN A 65 -2.50 9.34 0.99
CA ASN A 65 -3.94 9.08 0.93
C ASN A 65 -4.35 8.49 -0.42
N LEU A 66 -3.97 9.15 -1.52
CA LEU A 66 -4.42 8.81 -2.87
C LEU A 66 -3.81 7.51 -3.40
N PHE A 67 -2.50 7.30 -3.21
CA PHE A 67 -1.76 6.21 -3.83
C PHE A 67 -1.42 5.08 -2.86
N SER A 68 -1.72 5.20 -1.56
CA SER A 68 -1.46 4.11 -0.61
C SER A 68 -2.69 3.71 0.18
N THR A 69 -3.44 4.67 0.72
CA THR A 69 -4.63 4.37 1.54
C THR A 69 -5.81 3.93 0.67
N VAL A 70 -6.14 4.71 -0.37
CA VAL A 70 -7.26 4.38 -1.29
C VAL A 70 -7.09 3.02 -1.98
N PRO A 71 -5.91 2.65 -2.53
CA PRO A 71 -5.73 1.33 -3.14
C PRO A 71 -5.89 0.16 -2.15
N ILE A 72 -5.50 0.34 -0.88
CA ILE A 72 -5.70 -0.68 0.16
C ILE A 72 -7.18 -0.86 0.49
N LEU A 73 -7.94 0.23 0.59
CA LEU A 73 -9.39 0.16 0.78
C LEU A 73 -10.09 -0.47 -0.43
N LEU A 74 -9.63 -0.16 -1.65
CA LEU A 74 -10.12 -0.80 -2.87
C LEU A 74 -9.82 -2.30 -2.87
N ALA A 75 -8.62 -2.71 -2.48
CA ALA A 75 -8.25 -4.12 -2.35
C ALA A 75 -9.15 -4.83 -1.33
N ALA A 76 -9.43 -4.21 -0.19
CA ALA A 76 -10.34 -4.78 0.81
C ALA A 76 -11.73 -5.04 0.22
N MET A 77 -12.28 -4.10 -0.57
CA MET A 77 -13.56 -4.29 -1.26
C MET A 77 -13.52 -5.40 -2.30
N ILE A 78 -12.45 -5.49 -3.11
CA ILE A 78 -12.27 -6.53 -4.14
C ILE A 78 -12.29 -7.93 -3.51
N TYR A 79 -11.54 -8.13 -2.42
CA TYR A 79 -11.39 -9.44 -1.79
C TYR A 79 -12.44 -9.73 -0.71
N PHE A 80 -13.37 -8.79 -0.42
CA PHE A 80 -14.31 -8.91 0.70
C PHE A 80 -15.19 -10.14 0.62
N SER A 81 -15.76 -10.42 -0.56
CA SER A 81 -16.68 -11.56 -0.75
C SER A 81 -15.99 -12.89 -0.49
N GLU A 82 -14.81 -13.11 -1.09
CA GLU A 82 -14.03 -14.34 -0.89
C GLU A 82 -13.52 -14.48 0.54
N PHE A 83 -13.10 -13.37 1.16
CA PHE A 83 -12.64 -13.39 2.55
C PHE A 83 -13.78 -13.72 3.51
N LEU A 84 -14.97 -13.12 3.32
CA LEU A 84 -16.16 -13.47 4.10
C LEU A 84 -16.52 -14.93 3.92
N LYS A 85 -16.56 -15.40 2.66
CA LYS A 85 -16.85 -16.78 2.32
C LYS A 85 -15.95 -17.75 3.09
N TYR A 86 -14.65 -17.50 3.07
CA TYR A 86 -13.67 -18.27 3.82
C TYR A 86 -13.92 -18.25 5.35
N CYS A 87 -14.37 -17.12 5.89
CA CYS A 87 -14.62 -16.98 7.34
C CYS A 87 -15.94 -17.62 7.80
N THR A 88 -16.95 -17.71 6.94
CA THR A 88 -18.32 -18.07 7.36
C THR A 88 -18.77 -19.45 6.90
N GLU A 89 -18.23 -19.98 5.81
CA GLU A 89 -18.59 -21.31 5.31
C GLU A 89 -17.69 -22.38 5.92
N GLU A 90 -18.28 -23.53 6.30
CA GLU A 90 -17.52 -24.67 6.84
C GLU A 90 -16.63 -25.34 5.78
N GLU A 91 -17.13 -25.42 4.54
CA GLU A 91 -16.42 -25.98 3.38
C GLU A 91 -16.45 -24.99 2.21
N PRO A 92 -15.63 -23.92 2.25
CA PRO A 92 -15.68 -22.89 1.22
C PRO A 92 -15.16 -23.38 -0.12
N ALA A 93 -16.05 -23.48 -1.11
CA ALA A 93 -15.70 -23.90 -2.47
C ALA A 93 -15.39 -22.73 -3.41
N GLY A 94 -14.55 -22.95 -4.43
CA GLY A 94 -14.31 -21.96 -5.49
C GLY A 94 -13.52 -20.72 -5.07
N LEU A 95 -12.75 -20.80 -3.97
CA LEU A 95 -11.80 -19.77 -3.58
C LEU A 95 -10.58 -19.79 -4.50
N GLN A 96 -10.03 -18.62 -4.82
CA GLN A 96 -8.72 -18.56 -5.47
C GLN A 96 -7.64 -18.98 -4.46
N LEU A 97 -6.83 -19.98 -4.82
CA LEU A 97 -5.72 -20.49 -4.00
C LEU A 97 -4.37 -20.12 -4.61
N TRP A 98 -3.38 -19.89 -3.76
CA TRP A 98 -1.97 -19.83 -4.13
C TRP A 98 -1.18 -20.71 -3.16
N GLN A 99 -0.49 -21.73 -3.69
CA GLN A 99 0.26 -22.70 -2.87
C GLN A 99 -0.58 -23.34 -1.75
N GLY A 100 -1.87 -23.59 -2.03
CA GLY A 100 -2.83 -24.16 -1.06
C GLY A 100 -3.46 -23.16 -0.09
N TYR A 101 -3.07 -21.87 -0.13
CA TYR A 101 -3.63 -20.83 0.73
C TYR A 101 -4.62 -19.93 -0.01
N PRO A 102 -5.77 -19.56 0.60
CA PRO A 102 -6.70 -18.61 0.00
C PRO A 102 -6.06 -17.24 -0.21
N VAL A 103 -6.08 -16.79 -1.47
CA VAL A 103 -5.48 -15.51 -1.88
C VAL A 103 -6.12 -14.33 -1.14
N ALA A 104 -7.45 -14.36 -0.94
CA ALA A 104 -8.16 -13.34 -0.17
C ALA A 104 -7.66 -13.20 1.27
N VAL A 105 -7.31 -14.31 1.95
CA VAL A 105 -6.80 -14.30 3.33
C VAL A 105 -5.39 -13.70 3.40
N LEU A 106 -4.53 -14.06 2.44
CA LEU A 106 -3.19 -13.47 2.32
C LEU A 106 -3.29 -11.95 2.08
N TRP A 107 -4.21 -11.52 1.22
CA TRP A 107 -4.44 -10.10 0.99
C TRP A 107 -4.99 -9.37 2.19
N TYR A 108 -5.96 -9.94 2.91
CA TYR A 108 -6.48 -9.34 4.14
C TYR A 108 -5.40 -9.20 5.23
N SER A 109 -4.49 -10.18 5.33
CA SER A 109 -3.33 -10.10 6.24
C SER A 109 -2.43 -8.93 5.88
N PHE A 110 -2.12 -8.75 4.60
CA PHE A 110 -1.35 -7.60 4.10
C PHE A 110 -2.08 -6.27 4.33
N ILE A 111 -3.38 -6.20 3.98
CA ILE A 111 -4.24 -5.02 4.12
C ILE A 111 -4.27 -4.55 5.57
N MET A 112 -4.40 -5.45 6.54
CA MET A 112 -4.40 -5.08 7.96
C MET A 112 -3.12 -4.36 8.37
N ILE A 113 -1.96 -4.92 8.01
CA ILE A 113 -0.65 -4.33 8.34
C ILE A 113 -0.46 -3.01 7.59
N ALA A 114 -0.75 -2.99 6.29
CA ALA A 114 -0.61 -1.79 5.47
C ALA A 114 -1.50 -0.65 5.98
N MET A 115 -2.75 -0.95 6.37
CA MET A 115 -3.66 0.04 6.89
C MET A 115 -3.16 0.64 8.21
N GLN A 116 -2.63 -0.18 9.13
CA GLN A 116 -2.02 0.32 10.37
C GLN A 116 -0.89 1.31 10.05
N VAL A 117 0.04 0.93 9.17
CA VAL A 117 1.16 1.78 8.75
C VAL A 117 0.65 3.10 8.16
N HIS A 118 -0.35 3.07 7.28
CA HIS A 118 -0.88 4.27 6.63
C HIS A 118 -1.64 5.16 7.61
N ILE A 119 -2.44 4.61 8.52
CA ILE A 119 -3.13 5.37 9.58
C ILE A 119 -2.13 6.16 10.42
N PHE A 120 -1.10 5.49 10.95
CA PHE A 120 -0.10 6.17 11.77
C PHE A 120 0.70 7.21 10.96
N THR A 121 1.04 6.89 9.72
CA THR A 121 1.71 7.83 8.80
C THR A 121 0.91 9.11 8.63
N LEU A 122 -0.40 9.00 8.39
CA LEU A 122 -1.28 10.15 8.20
C LEU A 122 -1.47 10.94 9.50
N ILE A 123 -1.66 10.27 10.64
CA ILE A 123 -1.76 10.92 11.95
C ILE A 123 -0.50 11.75 12.23
N PHE A 124 0.68 11.15 12.07
CA PHE A 124 1.94 11.83 12.36
C PHE A 124 2.23 12.96 11.38
N ALA A 125 2.01 12.74 10.08
CA ALA A 125 2.17 13.79 9.08
C ALA A 125 1.24 14.98 9.37
N TRP A 126 -0.02 14.73 9.74
CA TRP A 126 -0.97 15.78 10.11
C TRP A 126 -0.50 16.58 11.33
N LYS A 127 -0.09 15.90 12.41
CA LYS A 127 0.42 16.55 13.62
C LYS A 127 1.65 17.42 13.32
N LEU A 128 2.54 16.94 12.46
CA LEU A 128 3.76 17.64 12.07
C LEU A 128 3.46 18.88 11.19
N ILE A 129 2.49 18.78 10.26
CA ILE A 129 1.99 19.92 9.49
C ILE A 129 1.47 21.03 10.42
N LEU A 130 0.65 20.68 11.42
CA LEU A 130 0.11 21.64 12.39
C LEU A 130 1.23 22.28 13.22
N ALA A 131 2.15 21.49 13.77
CA ALA A 131 3.25 21.98 14.59
C ALA A 131 4.15 22.98 13.83
N TRP A 132 4.50 22.67 12.58
CA TRP A 132 5.35 23.54 11.77
C TRP A 132 4.66 24.83 11.33
N LYS A 133 3.35 24.77 11.01
CA LYS A 133 2.57 25.98 10.71
C LYS A 133 2.49 26.92 11.91
N ASN A 134 2.21 26.39 13.10
CA ASN A 134 2.12 27.19 14.33
C ASN A 134 3.45 27.85 14.69
N ARG A 135 4.57 27.11 14.57
CA ARG A 135 5.92 27.68 14.77
C ARG A 135 6.24 28.79 13.77
N GLY A 136 5.87 28.59 12.50
CA GLY A 136 6.06 29.60 11.45
C GLY A 136 5.27 30.89 11.70
N ALA A 137 4.04 30.76 12.21
CA ALA A 137 3.20 31.90 12.58
C ALA A 137 3.78 32.67 13.79
N ALA A 138 4.21 31.95 14.84
CA ALA A 138 4.82 32.57 16.02
C ALA A 138 6.08 33.38 15.70
N LYS A 139 6.90 32.92 14.73
CA LYS A 139 8.10 33.64 14.26
C LYS A 139 7.81 34.89 13.43
N LYS A 140 6.61 35.04 12.84
CA LYS A 140 6.23 36.22 12.05
C LYS A 140 5.57 37.32 12.88
N GLY A 141 5.09 36.98 14.09
CA GLY A 141 4.46 37.92 15.01
C GLY A 141 5.39 38.48 16.10
N GLN A 142 6.65 38.04 16.13
CA GLN A 142 7.76 38.67 16.86
C GLN A 142 8.58 39.51 15.88
#